data_AF-A0A7W1Z9Q5-F1
#
_entry.id   AF-A0A7W1Z9Q5-F1
#
_cell.length_a   1.000
_cell.length_b   1.000
_cell.length_c   1.000
_cell.angle_alpha   90.00
_cell.angle_beta   90.00
_cell.angle_gamma   90.00
#
_symmetry.space_group_name_H-M   'P 1'
#
loop_
_entity.id
_entity.type
_entity.pdbx_description
1 polymer ?
#
loop_
_entity_poly.entity_id
_entity_poly.type
_entity_poly.pdbx_seq_one_letter_code
_entity_poly.pdbx_strand_id
1 'polypeptide(L)'
;MVASDSAESVGSVKGFVLDARGRKIEAIHVDGHGKKATILAWSAVKAFGADAVMATTGADPSTIDNDHQKAAVKGVVTMLGTRVLTVDGREVGTVTDVEFDTDSGVVVRVVTDQGPIEPDRLRSLGSFALVVDDASATTGP
;
A
#
# COMPACT_ATOMS: atom_id res chain seq x y z
N MET A 1 -0.95 8.03 14.63
CA MET A 1 -0.44 9.06 13.69
C MET A 1 -0.54 10.40 14.38
N VAL A 2 0.55 11.18 14.38
CA VAL A 2 0.64 12.49 15.01
C VAL A 2 0.91 13.55 13.95
N ALA A 3 0.16 14.65 14.02
CA ALA A 3 0.39 15.85 13.24
C ALA A 3 1.72 16.52 13.62
N SER A 4 2.62 16.73 12.66
CA SER A 4 3.93 17.37 12.89
C SER A 4 3.86 18.88 13.20
N ASP A 5 2.73 19.51 12.88
CA ASP A 5 2.46 20.95 13.04
C ASP A 5 1.53 21.27 14.22
N SER A 6 0.69 20.32 14.66
CA SER A 6 -0.17 20.50 15.84
C SER A 6 0.11 19.54 17.00
N ALA A 7 1.00 18.57 16.83
CA ALA A 7 1.24 17.46 17.77
C ALA A 7 -0.06 16.70 18.17
N GLU A 8 -1.12 16.81 17.37
CA GLU A 8 -2.42 16.21 17.62
C GLU A 8 -2.49 14.80 17.03
N SER A 9 -3.12 13.86 17.75
CA SER A 9 -3.33 12.50 17.25
C SER A 9 -4.40 12.51 16.16
N VAL A 10 -3.99 12.39 14.90
CA VAL A 10 -4.87 12.46 13.73
C VAL A 10 -5.63 11.14 13.51
N GLY A 11 -5.05 10.01 13.95
CA GLY A 11 -5.70 8.71 13.81
C GLY A 11 -4.77 7.49 13.84
N SER A 12 -5.33 6.29 13.60
CA SER A 12 -4.56 5.04 13.45
C SER A 12 -4.44 4.66 11.98
N VAL A 13 -3.26 4.18 11.55
CA VAL A 13 -3.08 3.68 10.18
C VAL A 13 -3.86 2.37 10.05
N LYS A 14 -4.78 2.31 9.08
CA LYS A 14 -5.58 1.12 8.78
C LYS A 14 -5.06 0.32 7.60
N GLY A 15 -4.26 0.95 6.75
CA GLY A 15 -3.65 0.29 5.60
C GLY A 15 -2.93 1.27 4.69
N PHE A 16 -2.25 0.71 3.71
CA PHE A 16 -1.55 1.44 2.67
C PHE A 16 -2.30 1.30 1.35
N VAL A 17 -2.38 2.39 0.60
CA VAL A 17 -2.90 2.42 -0.76
C VAL A 17 -1.70 2.41 -1.70
N LEU A 18 -1.57 1.33 -2.45
CA LEU A 18 -0.52 1.19 -3.45
C LEU A 18 -1.01 1.68 -4.81
N ASP A 19 -0.07 1.99 -5.71
CA ASP A 19 -0.35 2.25 -7.11
C ASP A 19 -1.03 1.04 -7.79
N ALA A 20 -1.54 1.24 -9.01
CA ALA A 20 -2.21 0.19 -9.76
C ALA A 20 -1.31 -1.02 -10.08
N ARG A 21 0.01 -0.90 -9.91
CA ARG A 21 0.99 -1.97 -10.12
C ARG A 21 1.42 -2.66 -8.83
N GLY A 22 1.03 -2.14 -7.65
CA GLY A 22 1.49 -2.62 -6.35
C GLY A 22 2.95 -2.32 -6.03
N ARG A 23 3.60 -1.35 -6.71
CA ARG A 23 5.05 -1.08 -6.60
C ARG A 23 5.40 0.10 -5.71
N LYS A 24 4.44 0.99 -5.45
CA LYS A 24 4.68 2.18 -4.64
C LYS A 24 3.45 2.49 -3.81
N ILE A 25 3.67 2.91 -2.58
CA ILE A 25 2.61 3.47 -1.73
C ILE A 25 2.32 4.89 -2.21
N GLU A 26 1.09 5.13 -2.65
CA GLU A 26 0.61 6.46 -3.03
C GLU A 26 0.01 7.19 -1.83
N ALA A 27 -0.61 6.44 -0.91
CA ALA A 27 -1.28 7.03 0.23
C ALA A 27 -1.43 6.08 1.42
N ILE A 28 -1.76 6.63 2.57
CA ILE A 28 -2.04 5.92 3.81
C ILE A 28 -3.50 6.12 4.17
N HIS A 29 -4.19 5.03 4.47
CA HIS A 29 -5.54 5.06 5.02
C HIS A 29 -5.46 5.24 6.54
N VAL A 30 -6.05 6.31 7.05
CA VAL A 30 -6.06 6.66 8.47
C VAL A 30 -7.49 6.67 9.00
N ASP A 31 -7.72 5.99 10.12
CA ASP A 31 -9.00 6.03 10.84
C ASP A 31 -9.10 7.37 11.56
N GLY A 32 -10.05 8.21 11.15
CA GLY A 32 -10.30 9.47 11.83
C GLY A 32 -11.01 9.16 13.16
N HIS A 33 -10.44 9.55 14.30
CA HIS A 33 -11.06 9.36 15.63
C HIS A 33 -12.49 9.93 15.67
N GLY A 34 -13.51 9.12 15.34
CA GLY A 34 -14.91 9.54 15.23
C GLY A 34 -15.27 10.40 14.00
N LYS A 35 -14.35 10.62 13.05
CA LYS A 35 -14.59 11.31 11.77
C LYS A 35 -14.47 10.32 10.62
N LYS A 36 -15.00 10.66 9.43
CA LYS A 36 -14.87 9.82 8.23
C LYS A 36 -13.41 9.43 8.01
N ALA A 37 -13.19 8.16 7.70
CA ALA A 37 -11.87 7.63 7.36
C ALA A 37 -11.23 8.49 6.27
N THR A 38 -9.93 8.72 6.41
CA THR A 38 -9.21 9.79 5.72
C THR A 38 -8.02 9.22 4.96
N ILE A 39 -7.80 9.65 3.72
CA ILE A 39 -6.58 9.34 2.96
C ILE A 39 -5.55 10.44 3.23
N LEU A 40 -4.34 10.03 3.59
CA LEU A 40 -3.18 10.92 3.60
C LEU A 40 -2.24 10.53 2.46
N ALA A 41 -1.96 11.45 1.54
CA ALA A 41 -0.96 11.23 0.50
C ALA A 41 0.40 10.87 1.11
N TRP A 42 1.14 9.93 0.50
CA TRP A 42 2.45 9.51 1.01
C TRP A 42 3.41 10.69 1.14
N SER A 43 3.34 11.66 0.23
CA SER A 43 4.15 12.89 0.26
C SER A 43 3.90 13.77 1.50
N ALA A 44 2.78 13.60 2.18
CA ALA A 44 2.48 14.33 3.42
C ALA A 44 3.05 13.65 4.67
N VAL A 45 3.56 12.41 4.53
CA VAL A 45 4.25 11.65 5.58
C VAL A 45 5.68 12.15 5.68
N LYS A 46 6.09 12.56 6.88
CA LYS A 46 7.42 13.09 7.15
C LYS A 46 8.35 12.09 7.82
N ALA A 47 7.81 11.24 8.70
CA ALA A 47 8.60 10.25 9.42
C ALA A 47 7.75 9.12 9.98
N PHE A 48 8.36 7.94 10.08
CA PHE A 48 7.85 6.80 10.84
C PHE A 48 8.64 6.69 12.15
N GLY A 49 8.01 7.00 13.29
CA GLY A 49 8.57 6.74 14.62
C GLY A 49 8.10 5.40 15.19
N ALA A 50 8.76 4.91 16.24
CA ALA A 50 8.48 3.62 16.88
C ALA A 50 7.00 3.44 17.28
N ASP A 51 6.33 4.53 17.69
CA ASP A 51 4.95 4.52 18.15
C ASP A 51 4.00 5.40 17.32
N ALA A 52 4.52 6.18 16.36
CA ALA A 52 3.72 7.15 15.63
C ALA A 52 4.29 7.52 14.25
N VAL A 53 3.40 7.59 13.26
CA VAL A 53 3.66 8.23 11.97
C VAL A 53 3.46 9.73 12.09
N MET A 54 4.43 10.54 11.65
CA MET A 54 4.36 12.00 11.60
C MET A 54 3.92 12.48 10.22
N ALA A 55 2.88 13.33 10.16
CA ALA A 55 2.35 13.88 8.92
C ALA A 55 2.17 15.41 9.00
N THR A 56 2.13 16.13 7.89
CA THR A 56 1.83 17.59 7.88
C THR A 56 0.31 17.79 7.81
N THR A 57 -0.33 18.50 8.76
CA THR A 57 -1.80 18.68 8.76
C THR A 57 -2.34 19.72 7.79
N GLY A 58 -1.46 20.46 7.10
CA GLY A 58 -1.84 21.29 5.97
C GLY A 58 -2.07 20.55 4.65
N ALA A 59 -1.76 19.24 4.57
CA ALA A 59 -2.12 18.44 3.42
C ALA A 59 -3.61 18.12 3.52
N ASP A 60 -4.41 18.75 2.66
CA ASP A 60 -5.86 18.56 2.62
C ASP A 60 -6.16 17.05 2.58
N PRO A 61 -6.82 16.46 3.59
CA PRO A 61 -6.98 15.01 3.69
C PRO A 61 -7.97 14.41 2.66
N SER A 62 -8.24 15.13 1.57
CA SER A 62 -9.47 15.02 0.79
C SER A 62 -9.31 14.83 -0.71
N THR A 63 -8.11 14.65 -1.25
CA THR A 63 -7.97 14.36 -2.69
C THR A 63 -7.91 12.86 -2.94
N ILE A 64 -9.06 12.20 -2.80
CA ILE A 64 -9.30 10.90 -3.44
C ILE A 64 -9.51 11.17 -4.94
N ASP A 65 -8.41 11.34 -5.66
CA ASP A 65 -8.44 11.87 -7.03
C ASP A 65 -8.72 10.81 -8.08
N ASN A 66 -8.66 9.52 -7.72
CA ASN A 66 -8.88 8.42 -8.66
C ASN A 66 -9.72 7.27 -8.10
N ASP A 67 -10.30 6.48 -8.99
CA ASP A 67 -11.21 5.38 -8.63
C ASP A 67 -10.49 4.22 -7.90
N HIS A 68 -9.18 4.06 -8.12
CA HIS A 68 -8.35 3.07 -7.43
C HIS A 68 -8.21 3.40 -5.94
N GLN A 69 -7.91 4.65 -5.60
CA GLN A 69 -7.83 5.16 -4.23
C GLN A 69 -9.20 5.09 -3.54
N LYS A 70 -10.29 5.39 -4.27
CA LYS A 70 -11.66 5.19 -3.75
C LYS A 70 -11.93 3.73 -3.42
N ALA A 71 -11.53 2.81 -4.29
CA ALA A 71 -11.70 1.38 -4.07
C ALA A 71 -10.85 0.89 -2.88
N ALA A 72 -9.61 1.37 -2.75
CA ALA A 72 -8.72 1.01 -1.65
C ALA A 72 -9.26 1.48 -0.29
N VAL A 73 -9.79 2.71 -0.19
CA VAL A 73 -10.43 3.21 1.05
C VAL A 73 -11.66 2.41 1.44
N LYS A 74 -12.46 2.01 0.45
CA LYS A 74 -13.62 1.16 0.67
C LYS A 74 -13.24 -0.29 1.03
N GLY A 75 -11.95 -0.62 1.09
CA GLY A 75 -11.46 -1.98 1.32
C GLY A 75 -11.71 -2.92 0.14
N VAL A 76 -12.07 -2.38 -1.03
CA VAL A 76 -12.33 -3.16 -2.25
C VAL A 76 -11.02 -3.58 -2.91
N VAL A 77 -9.95 -2.79 -2.74
CA VAL A 77 -8.60 -3.11 -3.18
C VAL A 77 -7.67 -3.08 -1.96
N THR A 78 -7.33 -4.25 -1.43
CA THR A 78 -6.33 -4.40 -0.37
C THR A 78 -5.18 -5.23 -0.92
N MET A 79 -3.95 -4.96 -0.49
CA MET A 79 -2.84 -5.84 -0.87
C MET A 79 -2.76 -7.04 0.06
N LEU A 80 -2.88 -6.83 1.37
CA LEU A 80 -2.93 -7.90 2.36
C LEU A 80 -4.17 -8.77 2.17
N GLY A 81 -3.99 -10.10 2.25
CA GLY A 81 -5.05 -11.09 2.09
C GLY A 81 -5.48 -11.34 0.63
N THR A 82 -4.88 -10.64 -0.33
CA THR A 82 -5.24 -10.77 -1.75
C THR A 82 -4.52 -11.97 -2.36
N ARG A 83 -5.24 -12.70 -3.22
CA ARG A 83 -4.71 -13.83 -3.98
C ARG A 83 -3.68 -13.34 -4.97
N VAL A 84 -2.61 -14.08 -5.12
CA VAL A 84 -1.56 -13.79 -6.10
C VAL A 84 -1.72 -14.74 -7.27
N LEU A 85 -1.87 -14.18 -8.46
CA LEU A 85 -2.00 -14.93 -9.71
C LEU A 85 -0.84 -14.59 -10.64
N THR A 86 -0.31 -15.58 -11.35
CA THR A 86 0.54 -15.30 -12.52
C THR A 86 -0.28 -14.68 -13.65
N VAL A 87 0.39 -14.08 -14.64
CA VAL A 87 -0.24 -13.60 -15.89
C VAL A 87 -1.07 -14.68 -16.60
N ASP A 88 -0.70 -15.95 -16.46
CA ASP A 88 -1.42 -17.09 -17.04
C ASP A 88 -2.58 -17.59 -16.16
N GLY A 89 -2.88 -16.89 -15.06
CA GLY A 89 -3.99 -17.20 -14.15
C GLY A 89 -3.70 -18.29 -13.11
N ARG A 90 -2.46 -18.80 -13.03
CA ARG A 90 -2.06 -19.75 -11.99
C ARG A 90 -1.95 -19.05 -10.64
N GLU A 91 -2.60 -19.57 -9.62
CA GLU A 91 -2.43 -19.11 -8.24
C GLU A 91 -1.06 -19.49 -7.69
N VAL A 92 -0.40 -18.50 -7.07
CA VAL A 92 0.93 -18.65 -6.48
C VAL A 92 0.96 -18.42 -4.98
N GLY A 93 -0.16 -18.01 -4.38
CA GLY A 93 -0.27 -17.82 -2.94
C GLY A 93 -1.23 -16.68 -2.59
N THR A 94 -1.18 -16.26 -1.34
CA THR A 94 -1.92 -15.13 -0.78
C THR A 94 -0.92 -14.18 -0.11
N VAL A 95 -1.08 -12.88 -0.33
CA VAL A 95 -0.22 -11.87 0.32
C VAL A 95 -0.45 -11.88 1.83
N THR A 96 0.62 -12.10 2.58
CA THR A 96 0.62 -12.10 4.05
C THR A 96 1.27 -10.84 4.62
N ASP A 97 2.22 -10.24 3.89
CA ASP A 97 2.93 -9.03 4.31
C ASP A 97 3.47 -8.23 3.11
N VAL A 98 3.81 -6.96 3.32
CA VAL A 98 4.39 -6.07 2.32
C VAL A 98 5.51 -5.25 2.95
N GLU A 99 6.71 -5.41 2.41
CA GLU A 99 7.88 -4.63 2.81
C GLU A 99 8.07 -3.46 1.85
N PHE A 100 8.34 -2.27 2.39
CA PHE A 100 8.58 -1.06 1.63
C PHE A 100 9.68 -0.21 2.27
N ASP A 101 10.33 0.59 1.44
CA ASP A 101 11.29 1.60 1.86
C ASP A 101 10.52 2.79 2.47
N THR A 102 10.82 3.12 3.72
CA THR A 102 10.07 4.12 4.50
C THR A 102 10.30 5.55 4.02
N ASP A 103 11.39 5.80 3.30
CA ASP A 103 11.75 7.14 2.83
C ASP A 103 11.05 7.46 1.49
N SER A 104 10.99 6.48 0.60
CA SER A 104 10.47 6.63 -0.76
C SER A 104 9.06 6.06 -0.96
N GLY A 105 8.60 5.17 -0.06
CA GLY A 105 7.35 4.42 -0.19
C GLY A 105 7.40 3.36 -1.28
N VAL A 106 8.58 3.04 -1.82
CA VAL A 106 8.75 2.00 -2.83
C VAL A 106 8.62 0.63 -2.17
N VAL A 107 7.78 -0.23 -2.74
CA VAL A 107 7.68 -1.63 -2.31
C VAL A 107 8.99 -2.32 -2.65
N VAL A 108 9.63 -2.89 -1.64
CA VAL A 108 10.87 -3.66 -1.81
C VAL A 108 10.58 -5.14 -1.95
N ARG A 109 9.49 -5.64 -1.36
CA ARG A 109 9.12 -7.06 -1.42
C ARG A 109 7.67 -7.28 -1.04
N VAL A 110 7.03 -8.25 -1.67
CA VAL A 110 5.71 -8.76 -1.27
C VAL A 110 5.90 -10.14 -0.68
N VAL A 111 5.40 -10.37 0.53
CA VAL A 111 5.50 -11.68 1.19
C VAL A 111 4.18 -12.41 0.99
N THR A 112 4.28 -13.66 0.56
CA THR A 112 3.12 -14.57 0.47
C THR A 112 3.31 -15.77 1.38
N ASP A 113 2.24 -16.51 1.61
CA ASP A 113 2.27 -17.81 2.28
C ASP A 113 3.14 -18.87 1.56
N GLN A 114 3.42 -18.67 0.27
CA GLN A 114 4.29 -19.54 -0.52
C GLN A 114 5.72 -18.98 -0.72
N GLY A 115 6.01 -17.81 -0.16
CA GLY A 115 7.33 -17.16 -0.24
C GLY A 115 7.31 -15.73 -0.80
N PRO A 116 8.47 -15.08 -0.86
CA PRO A 116 8.57 -13.69 -1.30
C PRO A 116 8.44 -13.53 -2.82
N ILE A 117 7.96 -12.35 -3.23
CA ILE A 117 7.84 -11.90 -4.62
C ILE A 117 8.52 -10.55 -4.76
N GLU A 118 9.40 -10.45 -5.75
CA GLU A 118 10.15 -9.25 -6.07
C GLU A 118 9.28 -8.20 -6.79
N PRO A 119 9.51 -6.88 -6.58
CA PRO A 119 8.68 -5.80 -7.12
C PRO A 119 8.64 -5.74 -8.66
N ASP A 120 9.69 -6.21 -9.32
CA ASP A 120 9.82 -6.25 -10.78
C ASP A 120 8.83 -7.22 -11.43
N ARG A 121 8.44 -8.29 -10.72
CA ARG A 121 7.41 -9.25 -11.11
C ARG A 121 5.99 -8.71 -10.97
N LEU A 122 5.76 -7.63 -10.21
CA LEU A 122 4.41 -7.10 -9.98
C LEU A 122 3.87 -6.42 -11.24
N ARG A 123 2.69 -6.84 -11.71
CA ARG A 123 2.07 -6.32 -12.94
C ARG A 123 0.87 -5.45 -12.67
N SER A 124 -0.07 -5.93 -11.85
CA SER A 124 -1.26 -5.17 -11.49
C SER A 124 -1.82 -5.60 -10.13
N LEU A 125 -2.37 -4.63 -9.40
CA LEU A 125 -3.11 -4.86 -8.17
C LEU A 125 -4.58 -4.52 -8.42
N GLY A 126 -5.43 -5.55 -8.46
CA GLY A 126 -6.87 -5.40 -8.62
C GLY A 126 -7.64 -5.67 -7.33
N SER A 127 -8.97 -5.61 -7.41
CA SER A 127 -9.87 -5.92 -6.29
C SER A 127 -9.98 -7.42 -5.97
N PHE A 128 -9.49 -8.28 -6.87
CA PHE A 128 -9.57 -9.73 -6.73
C PHE A 128 -8.21 -10.38 -6.51
N ALA A 129 -7.19 -9.91 -7.24
CA ALA A 129 -5.86 -10.51 -7.23
C ALA A 129 -4.76 -9.49 -7.48
N LEU A 130 -3.59 -9.78 -6.94
CA LEU A 130 -2.30 -9.24 -7.36
C LEU A 130 -1.79 -10.13 -8.51
N VAL A 131 -1.61 -9.54 -9.69
CA VAL A 131 -1.09 -10.25 -10.86
C VAL A 131 0.42 -10.05 -10.94
N VAL A 132 1.15 -11.15 -11.13
CA VAL A 132 2.61 -11.18 -11.21
C VAL A 132 3.10 -11.91 -12.45
N ASP A 133 4.33 -11.65 -12.87
CA ASP A 133 5.02 -12.53 -13.81
C ASP A 133 5.28 -13.90 -13.19
N ASP A 134 5.32 -14.92 -14.04
CA ASP A 134 5.85 -16.21 -13.62
C ASP A 134 7.34 -16.07 -13.21
N ALA A 135 7.81 -16.97 -12.35
CA ALA A 135 9.21 -16.96 -11.90
C ALA A 135 10.20 -17.31 -13.03
N SER A 136 9.67 -17.70 -14.20
CA SER A 136 10.39 -18.25 -15.34
C SER A 136 10.87 -17.17 -16.32
N ALA A 137 11.76 -16.26 -15.90
CA ALA A 137 12.55 -15.46 -16.84
C ALA A 137 13.85 -14.88 -16.27
N THR A 138 14.66 -15.70 -15.56
CA THR A 138 16.11 -15.45 -15.54
C THR A 138 16.73 -16.17 -16.72
N THR A 139 16.68 -15.55 -17.91
CA THR A 139 17.64 -15.87 -18.97
C THR A 139 18.90 -15.07 -18.66
N GLY A 140 19.93 -15.79 -18.22
CA GLY A 140 21.24 -15.21 -17.96
C GLY A 140 21.97 -14.78 -19.23
N PRO A 141 23.04 -14.01 -19.07
CA PRO A 141 24.28 -14.19 -19.82
C PRO A 141 25.36 -14.89 -18.99
#